data_AF-A0A7Z8QA68-F1
#
_entry.id   AF-A0A7Z8QA68-F1
#
_cell.length_a   1.000
_cell.length_b   1.000
_cell.length_c   1.000
_cell.angle_alpha   90.00
_cell.angle_beta   90.00
_cell.angle_gamma   90.00
#
_symmetry.space_group_name_H-M   'P 1'
#
loop_
_entity.id
_entity.type
_entity.pdbx_description
1 polymer ?
#
loop_
_entity_poly.entity_id
_entity_poly.type
_entity_poly.pdbx_seq_one_letter_code
_entity_poly.pdbx_strand_id
1 'polypeptide(L)'
;MAWYTQFSTHCSIDCRVPRCFISESRQDEMFILLEDLDMAGFPVRKDRVSSRELKACLAWLAHFHATFMGRSPDDLWPFGTYWHLATRPDELNALNDVALKKAATLIDKKLSDCTYQSIVHGDAKLANFCFSQSGERVAAVDFQYVGGGCGMKDVAYFIGSCLNEQQCQ
;
A
#
# COMPACT_ATOMS: atom_id res chain seq x y z
N MET A 1 15.17 -1.50 3.79
CA MET A 1 15.57 -2.65 2.95
C MET A 1 14.99 -4.00 3.40
N ALA A 2 14.57 -4.16 4.66
CA ALA A 2 14.00 -5.42 5.17
C ALA A 2 12.81 -5.91 4.35
N TRP A 3 11.97 -5.01 3.82
CA TRP A 3 10.87 -5.37 2.92
C TRP A 3 11.32 -6.30 1.78
N TYR A 4 12.28 -5.87 0.97
CA TYR A 4 12.72 -6.58 -0.23
C TYR A 4 13.53 -7.86 0.05
N THR A 5 14.12 -7.97 1.24
CA THR A 5 15.01 -9.08 1.61
C THR A 5 14.34 -10.15 2.46
N GLN A 6 13.28 -9.79 3.21
CA GLN A 6 12.66 -10.66 4.20
C GLN A 6 11.15 -10.80 4.00
N PHE A 7 10.42 -9.68 3.84
CA PHE A 7 8.97 -9.73 3.82
C PHE A 7 8.42 -10.11 2.45
N SER A 8 8.96 -9.54 1.37
CA SER A 8 8.48 -9.76 0.00
C SER A 8 8.58 -11.23 -0.44
N THR A 9 9.44 -12.04 0.19
CA THR A 9 9.55 -13.47 -0.09
C THR A 9 8.36 -14.29 0.41
N HIS A 10 7.54 -13.72 1.31
CA HIS A 10 6.30 -14.35 1.77
C HIS A 10 5.11 -14.07 0.85
N CYS A 11 5.22 -13.13 -0.09
CA CYS A 11 4.16 -12.84 -1.03
C CYS A 11 3.97 -14.00 -2.02
N SER A 12 2.71 -14.44 -2.18
CA SER A 12 2.34 -15.44 -3.18
C SER A 12 2.08 -14.79 -4.54
N ILE A 13 1.63 -15.60 -5.50
CA ILE A 13 1.13 -15.10 -6.79
C ILE A 13 -0.11 -14.19 -6.64
N ASP A 14 -0.86 -14.31 -5.54
CA ASP A 14 -2.09 -13.56 -5.31
C ASP A 14 -1.85 -12.15 -4.75
N CYS A 15 -0.69 -11.93 -4.12
CA CYS A 15 -0.19 -10.61 -3.71
C CYS A 15 1.19 -10.33 -4.36
N ARG A 16 1.27 -10.56 -5.67
CA ARG A 16 2.50 -10.47 -6.47
C ARG A 16 3.25 -9.15 -6.27
N VAL A 17 4.55 -9.27 -5.99
CA VAL A 17 5.54 -8.18 -5.95
C VAL A 17 6.76 -8.60 -6.75
N PRO A 18 7.54 -7.69 -7.37
CA PRO A 18 8.71 -8.09 -8.15
C PRO A 18 9.70 -8.87 -7.29
N ARG A 19 10.27 -9.95 -7.84
CA ARG A 19 11.35 -10.67 -7.13
C ARG A 19 12.53 -9.72 -6.95
N CYS A 20 13.03 -9.64 -5.72
CA CYS A 20 14.29 -8.94 -5.45
C CYS A 20 15.47 -9.88 -5.70
N PHE A 21 16.41 -9.44 -6.52
CA PHE A 21 17.66 -10.15 -6.79
C PHE A 21 18.80 -9.62 -5.92
N ILE A 22 18.88 -8.30 -5.76
CA ILE A 22 19.92 -7.62 -4.97
C ILE A 22 19.27 -6.47 -4.21
N SER A 23 19.71 -6.28 -2.97
CA SER A 23 19.28 -5.21 -2.09
C SER A 23 20.52 -4.82 -1.26
N GLU A 24 21.18 -3.73 -1.65
CA GLU A 24 22.40 -3.24 -1.02
C GLU A 24 22.24 -1.77 -0.59
N SER A 25 22.85 -1.42 0.53
CA SER A 25 23.02 -0.03 0.97
C SER A 25 24.51 0.26 1.10
N ARG A 26 24.99 1.31 0.43
CA ARG A 26 26.39 1.77 0.51
C ARG A 26 26.41 3.27 0.74
N GLN A 27 27.03 3.70 1.84
CA GLN A 27 27.03 5.12 2.25
C GLN A 27 25.60 5.67 2.31
N ASP A 28 25.29 6.66 1.48
CA ASP A 28 23.98 7.33 1.38
C ASP A 28 23.14 6.84 0.18
N GLU A 29 23.59 5.78 -0.51
CA GLU A 29 22.90 5.21 -1.66
C GLU A 29 22.30 3.83 -1.37
N MET A 30 21.13 3.61 -1.96
CA MET A 30 20.39 2.37 -1.88
C MET A 30 20.23 1.79 -3.29
N PHE A 31 20.72 0.57 -3.48
CA PHE A 31 20.62 -0.16 -4.74
C PHE A 31 19.69 -1.34 -4.58
N ILE A 32 18.69 -1.42 -5.47
CA ILE A 32 17.75 -2.54 -5.51
C ILE A 32 17.69 -3.04 -6.95
N LEU A 33 17.99 -4.32 -7.15
CA LEU A 33 17.79 -5.00 -8.41
C LEU A 33 16.52 -5.85 -8.31
N LEU A 34 15.53 -5.51 -9.11
CA LEU A 34 14.20 -6.13 -9.11
C LEU A 34 13.92 -6.80 -10.46
N GLU A 35 13.05 -7.80 -10.43
CA GLU A 35 12.45 -8.40 -11.61
C GLU A 35 11.68 -7.37 -12.45
N ASP A 36 11.90 -7.44 -13.76
CA ASP A 36 11.12 -6.69 -14.73
C ASP A 36 9.70 -7.26 -14.83
N LEU A 37 8.73 -6.48 -14.35
CA LEU A 37 7.33 -6.88 -14.33
C LEU A 37 6.69 -6.91 -15.73
N ASP A 38 7.25 -6.23 -16.72
CA ASP A 38 6.74 -6.26 -18.10
C ASP A 38 6.98 -7.66 -18.67
N MET A 39 8.22 -8.14 -18.53
CA MET A 39 8.63 -9.49 -18.89
C MET A 39 7.97 -10.56 -18.01
N ALA A 40 7.59 -10.22 -16.77
CA ALA A 40 6.87 -11.12 -15.88
C ALA A 40 5.35 -11.19 -16.14
N GLY A 41 4.84 -10.50 -17.17
CA GLY A 41 3.45 -10.56 -17.60
C GLY A 41 2.52 -9.52 -16.98
N PHE A 42 3.08 -8.43 -16.45
CA PHE A 42 2.36 -7.26 -15.93
C PHE A 42 2.78 -5.94 -16.63
N PRO A 43 2.72 -5.85 -17.97
CA PRO A 43 3.28 -4.70 -18.70
C PRO A 43 2.41 -3.43 -18.62
N VAL A 44 1.17 -3.51 -18.14
CA VAL A 44 0.18 -2.44 -18.28
C VAL A 44 0.15 -1.55 -17.04
N ARG A 45 0.23 -0.23 -17.22
CA ARG A 45 -0.04 0.79 -16.18
C ARG A 45 -1.29 1.56 -16.57
N LYS A 46 -2.09 1.96 -15.59
CA LYS A 46 -3.42 2.53 -15.81
C LYS A 46 -3.62 3.78 -14.97
N ASP A 47 -4.23 4.79 -15.57
CA ASP A 47 -4.74 5.97 -14.85
C ASP A 47 -6.22 5.83 -14.48
N ARG A 48 -6.91 4.84 -15.07
CA ARG A 48 -8.31 4.51 -14.79
C ARG A 48 -8.52 3.01 -14.83
N VAL A 49 -9.40 2.52 -13.97
CA VAL A 49 -9.72 1.09 -13.85
C VAL A 49 -11.19 0.82 -14.13
N SER A 50 -11.46 -0.30 -14.79
CA SER A 50 -12.79 -0.90 -14.82
C SER A 50 -13.15 -1.53 -13.47
N SER A 51 -14.42 -1.86 -13.25
CA SER A 51 -14.85 -2.59 -12.05
C SER A 51 -14.13 -3.94 -11.87
N ARG A 52 -13.70 -4.57 -12.96
CA ARG A 52 -12.93 -5.83 -12.93
C ARG A 52 -11.52 -5.60 -12.40
N GLU A 53 -10.84 -4.58 -12.89
CA GLU A 53 -9.47 -4.24 -12.50
C GLU A 53 -9.40 -3.71 -11.07
N LEU A 54 -10.40 -2.91 -10.67
CA LEU A 54 -10.56 -2.47 -9.28
C LEU A 54 -10.67 -3.68 -8.34
N LYS A 55 -11.47 -4.69 -8.70
CA LYS A 55 -11.58 -5.93 -7.93
C LYS A 55 -10.27 -6.72 -7.88
N ALA A 56 -9.47 -6.72 -8.96
CA ALA A 56 -8.17 -7.38 -8.97
C ALA A 56 -7.19 -6.72 -7.99
N CYS A 57 -7.15 -5.39 -7.93
CA CYS A 57 -6.36 -4.66 -6.93
C CYS A 57 -6.85 -4.89 -5.49
N LEU A 58 -8.18 -4.88 -5.27
CA LEU A 58 -8.73 -5.18 -3.95
C LEU A 58 -8.44 -6.61 -3.50
N ALA A 59 -8.47 -7.58 -4.43
CA ALA A 59 -8.07 -8.95 -4.15
C ALA A 59 -6.60 -9.01 -3.76
N TRP A 60 -5.72 -8.32 -4.50
CA TRP A 60 -4.30 -8.22 -4.17
C TRP A 60 -4.08 -7.66 -2.75
N LEU A 61 -4.76 -6.56 -2.39
CA LEU A 61 -4.69 -5.97 -1.05
C LEU A 61 -5.19 -6.95 0.02
N ALA A 62 -6.30 -7.63 -0.22
CA ALA A 62 -6.83 -8.63 0.71
C ALA A 62 -5.82 -9.77 0.95
N HIS A 63 -5.22 -10.31 -0.11
CA HIS A 63 -4.19 -11.35 -0.01
C HIS A 63 -2.94 -10.85 0.70
N PHE A 64 -2.50 -9.63 0.39
CA PHE A 64 -1.36 -8.99 1.05
C PHE A 64 -1.59 -8.85 2.56
N HIS A 65 -2.70 -8.23 2.95
CA HIS A 65 -3.03 -8.03 4.36
C HIS A 65 -3.28 -9.35 5.10
N ALA A 66 -3.87 -10.36 4.45
CA ALA A 66 -4.04 -11.68 5.05
C ALA A 66 -2.69 -12.38 5.27
N THR A 67 -1.76 -12.26 4.32
CA THR A 67 -0.41 -12.85 4.41
C THR A 67 0.36 -12.34 5.64
N PHE A 68 0.18 -11.06 5.97
CA PHE A 68 0.90 -10.42 7.07
C PHE A 68 0.04 -10.13 8.31
N MET A 69 -1.18 -10.66 8.38
CA MET A 69 -2.07 -10.42 9.52
C MET A 69 -1.46 -10.90 10.82
N GLY A 70 -1.43 -10.03 11.83
CA GLY A 70 -0.81 -10.30 13.14
C GLY A 70 0.72 -10.40 13.12
N ARG A 71 1.39 -10.09 12.01
CA ARG A 71 2.86 -10.00 11.95
C ARG A 71 3.33 -8.67 12.51
N SER A 72 4.43 -8.69 13.25
CA SER A 72 5.13 -7.47 13.67
C SER A 72 5.89 -6.84 12.48
N PRO A 73 5.93 -5.50 12.38
CA PRO A 73 6.69 -4.78 11.35
C PRO A 73 8.18 -4.68 11.71
N ASP A 74 8.80 -5.81 12.02
CA ASP A 74 10.20 -5.87 12.42
C ASP A 74 11.09 -5.32 11.28
N ASP A 75 11.95 -4.35 11.60
CA ASP A 75 12.80 -3.63 10.63
C ASP A 75 12.06 -2.91 9.48
N LEU A 76 10.74 -2.74 9.61
CA LEU A 76 9.91 -1.89 8.77
C LEU A 76 9.51 -0.62 9.53
N TRP A 77 8.69 0.24 8.91
CA TRP A 77 8.09 1.35 9.63
C TRP A 77 7.15 0.81 10.72
N PRO A 78 7.30 1.25 12.00
CA PRO A 78 6.38 0.83 13.06
C PRO A 78 4.93 1.19 12.75
N PHE A 79 4.77 2.35 12.10
CA PHE A 79 3.51 2.81 11.53
C PHE A 79 3.74 3.03 10.03
N GLY A 80 3.17 2.14 9.21
CA GLY A 80 3.17 2.32 7.76
C GLY A 80 2.31 3.50 7.34
N THR A 81 2.34 3.81 6.04
CA THR A 81 1.74 4.99 5.41
C THR A 81 2.49 6.29 5.69
N TYR A 82 2.70 7.11 4.66
CA TYR A 82 3.21 8.47 4.82
C TYR A 82 2.18 9.45 5.39
N TRP A 83 0.88 9.19 5.20
CA TRP A 83 -0.22 10.11 5.51
C TRP A 83 -0.94 9.79 6.83
N HIS A 84 -0.22 9.39 7.88
CA HIS A 84 -0.83 9.17 9.20
C HIS A 84 -0.93 10.46 10.02
N LEU A 85 -1.96 10.56 10.89
CA LEU A 85 -2.36 11.80 11.54
C LEU A 85 -1.22 12.52 12.28
N ALA A 86 -0.36 11.76 12.98
CA ALA A 86 0.76 12.31 13.73
C ALA A 86 1.82 13.05 12.88
N THR A 87 1.88 12.81 11.55
CA THR A 87 2.80 13.53 10.65
C THR A 87 2.20 14.80 10.04
N ARG A 88 0.90 15.07 10.29
CA ARG A 88 0.13 16.14 9.64
C ARG A 88 -0.59 17.07 10.61
N PRO A 89 0.08 17.57 11.68
CA PRO A 89 -0.57 18.46 12.63
C PRO A 89 -1.01 19.78 11.97
N ASP A 90 -0.23 20.29 11.01
CA ASP A 90 -0.52 21.55 10.33
C ASP A 90 -1.72 21.42 9.39
N GLU A 91 -1.81 20.35 8.62
CA GLU A 91 -2.96 20.07 7.76
C GLU A 91 -4.23 19.82 8.58
N LEU A 92 -4.14 19.10 9.71
CA LEU A 92 -5.26 18.94 10.63
C LEU A 92 -5.69 20.30 11.21
N ASN A 93 -4.74 21.16 11.55
CA ASN A 93 -5.01 22.50 12.05
C ASN A 93 -5.69 23.38 10.99
N ALA A 94 -5.27 23.30 9.73
CA ALA A 94 -5.82 24.04 8.61
C ALA A 94 -7.18 23.52 8.11
N LEU A 95 -7.62 22.33 8.54
CA LEU A 95 -8.88 21.73 8.10
C LEU A 95 -10.10 22.55 8.56
N ASN A 96 -10.86 23.08 7.58
CA ASN A 96 -12.08 23.86 7.81
C ASN A 96 -13.31 22.99 8.17
N ASP A 97 -13.30 21.71 7.77
CA ASP A 97 -14.35 20.77 8.14
C ASP A 97 -14.22 20.40 9.62
N VAL A 98 -15.04 21.05 10.46
CA VAL A 98 -15.04 20.86 11.91
C VAL A 98 -15.46 19.43 12.30
N ALA A 99 -16.36 18.80 11.54
CA ALA A 99 -16.82 17.45 11.84
C ALA A 99 -15.70 16.45 11.57
N LEU A 100 -15.05 16.55 10.40
CA LEU A 100 -13.91 15.71 10.05
C LEU A 100 -12.72 15.94 10.98
N LYS A 101 -12.40 17.20 11.32
CA LYS A 101 -11.31 17.54 12.25
C LYS A 101 -11.51 16.91 13.62
N LYS A 102 -12.73 16.91 14.15
CA LYS A 102 -13.08 16.22 15.41
C LYS A 102 -13.01 14.70 15.29
N ALA A 103 -13.42 14.15 14.13
CA ALA A 103 -13.40 12.72 13.89
C ALA A 103 -12.00 12.16 13.64
N ALA A 104 -11.05 12.97 13.14
CA ALA A 104 -9.73 12.52 12.71
C ALA A 104 -8.98 11.72 13.79
N THR A 105 -8.88 12.23 15.01
CA THR A 105 -8.23 11.54 16.13
C THR A 105 -8.98 10.27 16.53
N LEU A 106 -10.31 10.25 16.43
CA LEU A 106 -11.12 9.07 16.75
C LEU A 106 -10.92 7.96 15.71
N ILE A 107 -10.87 8.33 14.42
CA ILE A 107 -10.59 7.41 13.32
C ILE A 107 -9.18 6.84 13.46
N ASP A 108 -8.18 7.69 13.67
CA ASP A 108 -6.79 7.27 13.85
C ASP A 108 -6.63 6.30 15.03
N LYS A 109 -7.26 6.61 16.17
CA LYS A 109 -7.31 5.71 17.32
C LYS A 109 -8.00 4.40 17.00
N LYS A 110 -9.15 4.42 16.32
CA LYS A 110 -9.91 3.21 15.97
C LYS A 110 -9.10 2.28 15.05
N LEU A 111 -8.36 2.84 14.11
CA LEU A 111 -7.49 2.09 13.20
C LEU A 111 -6.27 1.52 13.93
N SER A 112 -5.67 2.30 14.83
CA SER A 112 -4.50 1.88 15.63
C SER A 112 -4.86 0.80 16.67
N ASP A 113 -6.04 0.90 17.27
CA ASP A 113 -6.52 -0.04 18.30
C ASP A 113 -7.27 -1.26 17.70
N CYS A 114 -7.34 -1.38 16.37
CA CYS A 114 -8.09 -2.48 15.76
C CYS A 114 -7.41 -3.83 16.01
N THR A 115 -8.21 -4.88 16.22
CA THR A 115 -7.72 -6.24 16.55
C THR A 115 -6.85 -6.82 15.45
N TYR A 116 -7.20 -6.57 14.19
CA TYR A 116 -6.54 -7.16 13.04
C TYR A 116 -5.57 -6.15 12.42
N GLN A 117 -4.42 -6.00 13.06
CA GLN A 117 -3.27 -5.31 12.47
C GLN A 117 -2.56 -6.23 11.46
N SER A 118 -1.93 -5.63 10.46
CA SER A 118 -1.15 -6.31 9.44
C SER A 118 0.05 -5.45 9.04
N ILE A 119 0.80 -5.90 8.04
CA ILE A 119 1.67 -5.02 7.25
C ILE A 119 0.82 -4.36 6.16
N VAL A 120 0.99 -3.06 6.01
CA VAL A 120 0.38 -2.23 4.96
C VAL A 120 1.46 -1.84 3.96
N HIS A 121 1.09 -1.78 2.68
CA HIS A 121 1.91 -1.23 1.60
C HIS A 121 2.29 0.22 1.90
N GLY A 122 1.35 1.01 2.44
CA GLY A 122 1.61 2.38 2.88
C GLY A 122 1.47 3.46 1.79
N ASP A 123 1.34 3.05 0.53
CA ASP A 123 1.16 3.95 -0.62
C ASP A 123 0.38 3.22 -1.73
N ALA A 124 -0.70 2.52 -1.37
CA ALA A 124 -1.46 1.66 -2.27
C ALA A 124 -2.31 2.45 -3.30
N LYS A 125 -1.75 3.41 -4.01
CA LYS A 125 -2.43 4.16 -5.08
C LYS A 125 -2.41 3.38 -6.40
N LEU A 126 -3.35 3.65 -7.29
CA LEU A 126 -3.48 2.98 -8.59
C LEU A 126 -2.16 2.97 -9.40
N ALA A 127 -1.40 4.08 -9.37
CA ALA A 127 -0.13 4.19 -10.07
C ALA A 127 0.94 3.16 -9.62
N ASN A 128 0.78 2.59 -8.42
CA ASN A 128 1.69 1.58 -7.88
C ASN A 128 1.27 0.14 -8.22
N PHE A 129 0.24 -0.04 -9.07
CA PHE A 129 -0.17 -1.35 -9.58
C PHE A 129 0.18 -1.52 -11.06
N CYS A 130 0.86 -2.63 -11.36
CA CYS A 130 1.12 -3.12 -12.71
C CYS A 130 0.12 -4.24 -13.05
N PHE A 131 -0.48 -4.21 -14.23
CA PHE A 131 -1.57 -5.09 -14.63
C PHE A 131 -1.14 -6.07 -15.71
N SER A 132 -1.70 -7.28 -15.70
CA SER A 132 -1.65 -8.16 -16.86
C SER A 132 -2.40 -7.55 -18.05
N GLN A 133 -2.11 -8.02 -19.26
CA GLN A 133 -2.82 -7.59 -20.48
C GLN A 133 -4.36 -7.71 -20.35
N SER A 134 -4.83 -8.75 -19.65
CA SER A 134 -6.25 -8.98 -19.39
C SER A 134 -6.85 -8.09 -18.29
N GLY A 135 -6.02 -7.48 -17.44
CA GLY A 135 -6.46 -6.72 -16.26
C GLY A 135 -6.98 -7.57 -15.10
N GLU A 136 -6.81 -8.89 -15.15
CA GLU A 136 -7.32 -9.83 -14.15
C GLU A 136 -6.31 -10.15 -13.05
N ARG A 137 -5.04 -9.89 -13.30
CA ARG A 137 -3.96 -10.06 -12.32
C ARG A 137 -3.19 -8.77 -12.20
N VAL A 138 -2.72 -8.50 -10.99
CA VAL A 138 -1.94 -7.30 -10.69
C VAL A 138 -0.71 -7.65 -9.86
N ALA A 139 0.32 -6.82 -9.99
CA ALA A 139 1.49 -6.80 -9.14
C ALA A 139 1.66 -5.40 -8.58
N ALA A 140 2.07 -5.26 -7.31
CA ALA A 140 2.32 -3.96 -6.70
C ALA A 140 3.81 -3.64 -6.61
N VAL A 141 4.15 -2.36 -6.62
CA VAL A 141 5.50 -1.80 -6.54
C VAL A 141 5.53 -0.60 -5.59
N ASP A 142 6.73 -0.07 -5.31
CA ASP A 142 6.93 1.12 -4.47
C ASP A 142 6.52 0.95 -2.99
N PHE A 143 7.27 0.11 -2.27
CA PHE A 143 7.05 -0.18 -0.85
C PHE A 143 7.84 0.75 0.09
N GLN A 144 8.06 2.01 -0.30
CA GLN A 144 8.86 2.96 0.49
C GLN A 144 8.26 3.28 1.89
N TYR A 145 6.93 3.18 2.04
CA TYR A 145 6.20 3.46 3.28
C TYR A 145 5.59 2.20 3.92
N VAL A 146 6.11 1.02 3.58
CA VAL A 146 5.62 -0.26 4.07
C VAL A 146 5.88 -0.43 5.57
N GLY A 147 4.87 -0.84 6.33
CA GLY A 147 4.99 -0.89 7.78
C GLY A 147 3.76 -1.46 8.46
N GLY A 148 3.71 -1.36 9.79
CA GLY A 148 2.58 -1.85 10.58
C GLY A 148 1.32 -0.98 10.43
N GLY A 149 0.15 -1.60 10.40
CA GLY A 149 -1.11 -0.87 10.48
C GLY A 149 -2.37 -1.67 10.11
N CYS A 150 -3.50 -0.98 10.18
CA CYS A 150 -4.77 -1.51 9.70
C CYS A 150 -4.81 -1.50 8.16
N GLY A 151 -5.06 -2.65 7.54
CA GLY A 151 -5.14 -2.78 6.07
C GLY A 151 -6.19 -1.88 5.42
N MET A 152 -7.20 -1.44 6.17
CA MET A 152 -8.19 -0.48 5.65
C MET A 152 -7.58 0.87 5.25
N LYS A 153 -6.38 1.23 5.76
CA LYS A 153 -5.65 2.42 5.32
C LYS A 153 -5.29 2.33 3.83
N ASP A 154 -4.74 1.19 3.40
CA ASP A 154 -4.40 0.97 1.98
C ASP A 154 -5.66 0.89 1.12
N VAL A 155 -6.71 0.21 1.57
CA VAL A 155 -7.98 0.11 0.83
C VAL A 155 -8.60 1.48 0.61
N ALA A 156 -8.69 2.32 1.64
CA ALA A 156 -9.25 3.66 1.53
C ALA A 156 -8.41 4.54 0.59
N TYR A 157 -7.08 4.47 0.71
CA TYR A 157 -6.17 5.23 -0.16
C TYR A 157 -6.26 4.78 -1.62
N PHE A 158 -6.32 3.46 -1.86
CA PHE A 158 -6.50 2.89 -3.18
C PHE A 158 -7.80 3.35 -3.85
N ILE A 159 -8.92 3.22 -3.15
CA ILE A 159 -10.23 3.64 -3.66
C ILE A 159 -10.22 5.13 -3.98
N GLY A 160 -9.70 5.96 -3.06
CA GLY A 160 -9.56 7.40 -3.29
C GLY A 160 -8.67 7.76 -4.48
N SER A 161 -7.67 6.93 -4.80
CA SER A 161 -6.82 7.14 -5.97
C SER A 161 -7.44 6.68 -7.30
N CYS A 162 -8.47 5.82 -7.26
CA CYS A 162 -9.15 5.32 -8.46
C CYS A 162 -10.35 6.18 -8.86
N LEU A 163 -10.96 6.86 -7.89
CA LEU A 163 -12.17 7.64 -8.07
C LEU A 163 -11.79 9.11 -8.27
N ASN A 164 -12.31 9.73 -9.33
CA ASN A 164 -12.25 11.19 -9.45
C ASN A 164 -13.16 11.81 -8.37
N GLU A 165 -12.91 13.06 -7.93
CA GLU A 165 -13.68 13.74 -6.88
C GLU A 165 -15.22 13.67 -7.06
N GLN A 166 -15.71 13.62 -8.30
CA GLN A 166 -17.15 13.48 -8.62
C GLN A 166 -17.76 12.10 -8.32
N GLN A 167 -16.94 11.05 -8.18
CA GLN A 167 -17.38 9.70 -7.87
C GLN A 167 -17.36 9.40 -6.36
N CYS A 168 -16.89 10.35 -5.54
CA CYS A 168 -16.81 10.26 -4.08
C CYS A 168 -17.88 11.10 -3.34
N GLN A 169 -18.92 11.57 -4.05
CA GLN A 169 -20.13 12.21 -3.50
C GLN A 169 -21.32 11.25 -3.57
#